data_AF-A0A9P8F3G0-F1
#
_entry.id   AF-A0A9P8F3G0-F1
#
_cell.length_a   1.000
_cell.length_b   1.000
_cell.length_c   1.000
_cell.angle_alpha   90.00
_cell.angle_beta   90.00
_cell.angle_gamma   90.00
#
_symmetry.space_group_name_H-M   'P 1'
#
loop_
_entity.id
_entity.type
_entity.pdbx_description
1 polymer ?
#
loop_
_entity_poly.entity_id
_entity_poly.type
_entity_poly.pdbx_seq_one_letter_code
_entity_poly.pdbx_strand_id
1 'polypeptide(L)'
;MIAVDGLGSIVTLAVLFGFFSGVFIALPPVCFVALTADKSKIGSRIGMAFAFMGFGTLAGGPGGGAILQNYGPHLQWTGLWIYGGVSCAVAAAIFTVVRMMKAGGKLMVKV
;
A
#
# COMPACT_ATOMS: atom_id res chain seq x y z
N MET A 1 18.66 2.38 -13.40
CA MET A 1 17.85 3.04 -12.33
C MET A 1 17.87 4.52 -12.63
N ILE A 2 16.71 5.20 -12.71
CA ILE A 2 16.65 6.56 -13.28
C ILE A 2 17.05 7.67 -12.27
N ALA A 3 17.25 7.35 -10.99
CA ALA A 3 17.63 8.33 -9.96
C ALA A 3 18.46 7.74 -8.79
N VAL A 4 18.80 6.44 -8.83
CA VAL A 4 19.50 5.74 -7.74
C VAL A 4 20.63 4.95 -8.37
N ASP A 5 21.79 5.56 -8.41
CA ASP A 5 22.98 5.09 -9.12
C ASP A 5 24.16 4.83 -8.15
N GLY A 6 23.99 5.12 -6.85
CA GLY A 6 25.01 4.88 -5.82
C GLY A 6 24.48 4.33 -4.50
N LEU A 7 25.38 3.72 -3.71
CA LEU A 7 25.08 3.18 -2.38
C LEU A 7 24.42 4.21 -1.46
N GLY A 8 24.89 5.47 -1.47
CA GLY A 8 24.31 6.55 -0.68
C GLY A 8 22.84 6.78 -0.99
N SER A 9 22.48 6.85 -2.28
CA SER A 9 21.09 7.03 -2.72
C SER A 9 20.18 5.84 -2.35
N ILE A 10 20.69 4.61 -2.39
CA ILE A 10 19.94 3.41 -1.98
C ILE A 10 19.66 3.45 -0.47
N VAL A 11 20.67 3.78 0.33
CA VAL A 11 20.54 3.82 1.80
C VAL A 11 19.55 4.91 2.22
N THR A 12 19.68 6.11 1.67
CA THR A 12 18.74 7.20 1.97
C THR A 12 17.31 6.83 1.58
N LEU A 13 17.13 6.22 0.41
CA LEU A 13 15.81 5.76 -0.02
C LEU A 13 15.25 4.65 0.89
N ALA A 14 16.07 3.70 1.32
CA ALA A 14 15.66 2.63 2.22
C ALA A 14 15.22 3.17 3.59
N VAL A 15 15.93 4.15 4.13
CA VAL A 15 15.58 4.81 5.41
C VAL A 15 14.26 5.57 5.28
N LEU A 16 14.11 6.39 4.24
CA LEU A 16 12.87 7.14 4.01
C LEU A 16 11.70 6.19 3.78
N PHE A 17 11.87 5.19 2.92
CA PHE A 17 10.84 4.20 2.64
C PHE A 17 10.45 3.41 3.91
N GLY A 18 11.42 3.00 4.73
CA GLY A 18 11.15 2.33 6.01
C GLY A 18 10.34 3.19 6.97
N PHE A 19 10.70 4.47 7.10
CA PHE A 19 9.98 5.41 7.96
C PHE A 19 8.53 5.64 7.50
N PHE A 20 8.31 5.88 6.20
CA PHE A 20 6.98 6.16 5.67
C PHE A 20 6.09 4.91 5.50
N SER A 21 6.67 3.75 5.20
CA SER A 21 5.91 2.51 4.96
C SER A 21 5.29 1.92 6.22
N GLY A 22 5.88 2.14 7.39
CA GLY A 22 5.37 1.60 8.67
C GLY A 22 3.93 2.03 8.98
N VAL A 23 3.54 3.24 8.58
CA VAL A 23 2.16 3.74 8.75
C VAL A 23 1.16 2.89 7.95
N PHE A 24 1.52 2.43 6.75
CA PHE A 24 0.61 1.65 5.89
C PHE A 24 0.26 0.28 6.48
N ILE A 25 1.14 -0.31 7.28
CA ILE A 25 0.90 -1.61 7.92
C ILE A 25 0.08 -1.44 9.21
N ALA A 26 0.28 -0.34 9.94
CA ALA A 26 -0.42 -0.08 11.19
C ALA A 26 -1.88 0.42 11.00
N LEU A 27 -2.16 1.10 9.88
CA LEU A 27 -3.45 1.75 9.65
C LEU A 27 -4.64 0.79 9.43
N PRO A 28 -4.54 -0.30 8.63
CA PRO A 28 -5.67 -1.17 8.31
C PRO A 28 -6.42 -1.72 9.54
N PRO A 29 -5.77 -2.32 10.56
CA PRO A 29 -6.51 -2.81 11.73
C PRO A 29 -7.19 -1.68 12.48
N VAL A 30 -6.57 -0.50 12.60
CA VAL A 30 -7.16 0.69 13.25
C VAL A 30 -8.40 1.16 12.48
N CYS A 31 -8.34 1.21 11.15
CA CYS A 31 -9.48 1.55 10.31
C CYS A 31 -10.64 0.56 10.46
N PHE A 32 -10.37 -0.75 10.50
CA PHE A 32 -11.42 -1.77 10.65
C PHE A 32 -12.09 -1.71 12.02
N VAL A 33 -11.34 -1.45 13.08
CA VAL A 33 -11.90 -1.21 14.42
C VAL A 33 -12.80 0.03 14.40
N ALA A 34 -12.34 1.13 13.78
CA ALA A 34 -13.11 2.38 13.69
C ALA A 34 -14.32 2.33 12.74
N LEU A 35 -14.43 1.31 11.89
CA LEU A 35 -15.56 1.10 10.96
C LEU A 35 -16.55 0.04 11.47
N THR A 36 -16.17 -0.75 12.47
CA THR A 36 -17.00 -1.81 13.02
C THR A 36 -17.76 -1.31 14.24
N ALA A 37 -19.08 -1.14 14.09
CA ALA A 37 -19.95 -0.73 15.19
C ALA A 37 -20.12 -1.81 16.27
N ASP A 38 -20.14 -3.09 15.87
CA ASP A 38 -20.33 -4.23 16.78
C ASP A 38 -18.97 -4.85 17.16
N LYS A 39 -18.55 -4.58 18.40
CA LYS A 39 -17.24 -5.01 18.91
C LYS A 39 -17.09 -6.53 19.02
N SER A 40 -18.18 -7.29 19.07
CA SER A 40 -18.14 -8.76 19.11
C SER A 40 -17.60 -9.36 17.80
N LYS A 41 -17.76 -8.65 16.68
CA LYS A 41 -17.41 -9.15 15.33
C LYS A 41 -16.12 -8.57 14.76
N ILE A 42 -15.38 -7.76 15.55
CA ILE A 42 -14.16 -7.10 15.10
C ILE A 42 -13.12 -8.13 14.61
N GLY A 43 -12.88 -9.19 15.37
CA GLY A 43 -11.90 -10.23 15.01
C GLY A 43 -12.23 -10.91 13.69
N SER A 44 -13.48 -11.33 13.48
CA SER A 44 -13.91 -11.96 12.22
C SER A 44 -13.82 -11.00 11.03
N ARG A 45 -14.18 -9.71 11.20
CA ARG A 45 -14.10 -8.71 10.13
C ARG A 45 -12.65 -8.40 9.74
N ILE A 46 -11.78 -8.24 10.74
CA ILE A 46 -10.34 -8.06 10.52
C ILE A 46 -9.77 -9.28 9.79
N GLY A 47 -10.11 -10.50 10.25
CA GLY A 47 -9.67 -11.75 9.61
C GLY A 47 -10.12 -11.88 8.16
N MET A 48 -11.40 -11.59 7.86
CA MET A 48 -11.91 -11.57 6.48
C MET A 48 -11.17 -10.55 5.61
N ALA A 49 -10.92 -9.35 6.14
CA ALA A 49 -10.20 -8.32 5.40
C ALA A 49 -8.74 -8.73 5.10
N PHE A 50 -8.05 -9.33 6.06
CA PHE A 50 -6.70 -9.87 5.83
C PHE A 50 -6.68 -11.04 4.83
N ALA A 51 -7.72 -11.88 4.83
CA ALA A 51 -7.84 -12.94 3.82
C ALA A 51 -7.93 -12.36 2.39
N PHE A 52 -8.73 -11.31 2.20
CA PHE A 52 -8.78 -10.61 0.91
C PHE A 52 -7.48 -9.88 0.56
N MET A 53 -6.81 -9.28 1.56
CA MET A 53 -5.51 -8.64 1.38
C MET A 53 -4.45 -9.63 0.89
N GLY A 54 -4.53 -10.90 1.30
CA GLY A 54 -3.67 -11.98 0.81
C GLY A 54 -3.73 -12.20 -0.71
N PHE A 55 -4.87 -11.94 -1.36
CA PHE A 55 -4.90 -11.96 -2.83
C PHE A 55 -4.20 -10.74 -3.44
N GLY A 56 -4.28 -9.58 -2.78
CA GLY A 56 -3.56 -8.38 -3.19
C GLY A 56 -2.04 -8.51 -3.08
N THR A 57 -1.54 -9.26 -2.09
CA THR A 57 -0.09 -9.50 -1.95
C THR A 57 0.47 -10.37 -3.09
N LEU A 58 -0.36 -11.19 -3.75
CA LEU A 58 0.02 -11.92 -4.97
C LEU A 58 0.27 -10.98 -6.15
N ALA A 59 -0.48 -9.89 -6.26
CA ALA A 59 -0.19 -8.88 -7.29
C ALA A 59 1.12 -8.15 -6.97
N GLY A 60 1.36 -7.79 -5.70
CA GLY A 60 2.59 -7.12 -5.28
C GLY A 60 3.85 -7.96 -5.48
N GLY A 61 3.89 -9.16 -4.90
CA GLY A 61 5.06 -10.05 -4.96
C GLY A 61 5.26 -10.66 -6.35
N PRO A 62 4.47 -11.69 -6.74
CA PRO A 62 4.57 -12.32 -8.06
C PRO A 62 4.36 -11.35 -9.23
N GLY A 63 3.38 -10.44 -9.17
CA GLY A 63 3.13 -9.49 -10.26
C GLY A 63 4.28 -8.49 -10.45
N GLY A 64 4.83 -7.94 -9.37
CA GLY A 64 6.04 -7.12 -9.42
C GLY A 64 7.27 -7.90 -9.89
N GLY A 65 7.42 -9.15 -9.45
CA GLY A 65 8.48 -10.06 -9.89
C GLY A 65 8.43 -10.35 -11.39
N ALA A 66 7.24 -10.60 -11.94
CA ALA A 66 7.04 -10.80 -13.37
C ALA A 66 7.40 -9.55 -14.20
N ILE A 67 7.06 -8.35 -13.71
CA ILE A 67 7.43 -7.08 -14.34
C ILE A 67 8.94 -6.86 -14.29
N LEU A 68 9.59 -7.23 -13.19
CA LEU A 68 11.04 -7.12 -13.04
C LEU A 68 11.78 -8.07 -14.00
N GLN A 69 11.24 -9.28 -14.20
CA GLN A 69 11.79 -10.35 -15.04
C GLN A 69 11.36 -10.26 -16.52
N ASN A 70 10.87 -9.11 -16.98
CA ASN A 70 10.36 -8.90 -18.34
C ASN A 70 11.30 -9.53 -19.38
N TYR A 71 10.83 -10.61 -20.04
CA TYR A 71 11.48 -11.65 -20.85
C TYR A 71 12.75 -11.29 -21.67
N GLY A 72 13.78 -10.73 -21.04
CA GLY A 72 14.99 -10.24 -21.69
C GLY A 72 16.20 -10.31 -20.75
N PRO A 73 17.41 -10.03 -21.26
CA PRO A 73 18.66 -10.20 -20.51
C PRO A 73 18.88 -9.18 -19.37
N HIS A 74 18.03 -8.15 -19.26
CA HIS A 74 18.20 -7.07 -18.29
C HIS A 74 16.93 -6.88 -17.43
N LEU A 75 17.14 -6.79 -16.11
CA LEU A 75 16.07 -6.53 -15.14
C LEU A 75 15.45 -5.14 -15.37
N GLN A 76 14.14 -5.10 -15.55
CA GLN A 76 13.41 -3.85 -15.79
C GLN A 76 13.02 -3.16 -14.49
N TRP A 77 14.02 -2.59 -13.81
CA TRP A 77 13.81 -1.85 -12.57
C TRP A 77 12.87 -0.66 -12.72
N THR A 78 12.93 0.06 -13.84
CA THR A 78 12.04 1.22 -14.09
C THR A 78 10.56 0.80 -14.13
N GLY A 79 10.24 -0.35 -14.73
CA GLY A 79 8.87 -0.89 -14.76
C GLY A 79 8.37 -1.27 -13.37
N LEU A 80 9.23 -1.88 -12.55
CA LEU A 80 8.92 -2.21 -11.16
C LEU A 80 8.63 -0.97 -10.31
N TRP A 81 9.44 0.08 -10.44
CA TRP A 81 9.22 1.36 -9.74
C TRP A 81 7.91 2.03 -10.14
N ILE A 82 7.58 2.03 -11.44
CA ILE A 82 6.30 2.58 -11.93
C ILE A 82 5.12 1.76 -11.40
N TYR A 83 5.21 0.43 -11.42
CA TYR A 83 4.18 -0.45 -10.87
C TYR A 83 3.92 -0.19 -9.38
N GLY A 84 4.98 -0.08 -8.59
CA GLY A 84 4.88 0.27 -7.17
C GLY A 84 4.29 1.66 -6.95
N GLY A 85 4.71 2.66 -7.74
CA GLY A 85 4.20 4.03 -7.64
C GLY A 85 2.72 4.15 -7.99
N VAL A 86 2.28 3.53 -9.10
CA VAL A 86 0.89 3.55 -9.55
C VAL A 86 -0.03 2.80 -8.58
N SER A 87 0.40 1.63 -8.08
CA SER A 87 -0.40 0.88 -7.10
C SER A 87 -0.59 1.67 -5.80
N CYS A 88 0.45 2.35 -5.30
CA CYS A 88 0.34 3.27 -4.17
C CYS A 88 -0.60 4.45 -4.45
N ALA A 89 -0.55 5.05 -5.64
CA ALA A 89 -1.43 6.16 -6.02
C ALA A 89 -2.91 5.73 -6.10
N VAL A 90 -3.17 4.55 -6.66
CA VAL A 90 -4.52 3.96 -6.70
C VAL A 90 -5.03 3.69 -5.28
N ALA A 91 -4.20 3.11 -4.41
CA ALA A 91 -4.55 2.89 -3.02
C ALA A 91 -4.88 4.22 -2.31
N ALA A 92 -4.05 5.25 -2.49
CA ALA A 92 -4.28 6.57 -1.94
C ALA A 92 -5.63 7.16 -2.40
N ALA A 93 -5.94 7.08 -3.70
CA ALA A 93 -7.21 7.54 -4.24
C ALA A 93 -8.41 6.82 -3.61
N ILE A 94 -8.34 5.50 -3.46
CA ILE A 94 -9.40 4.71 -2.80
C ILE A 94 -9.58 5.14 -1.35
N PHE A 95 -8.49 5.30 -0.60
CA PHE A 95 -8.55 5.79 0.78
C PHE A 95 -9.13 7.21 0.88
N THR A 96 -8.80 8.10 -0.06
CA THR A 96 -9.40 9.44 -0.14
C THR A 96 -10.91 9.36 -0.39
N VAL A 97 -11.38 8.49 -1.29
CA VAL A 97 -12.80 8.28 -1.55
C VAL A 97 -13.52 7.76 -0.29
N VAL A 98 -12.97 6.74 0.36
CA VAL A 98 -13.52 6.19 1.62
C VAL A 98 -13.58 7.28 2.70
N ARG A 99 -12.55 8.13 2.77
CA ARG A 99 -12.52 9.27 3.70
C ARG A 99 -13.63 10.28 3.37
N MET A 100 -13.83 10.61 2.09
CA MET A 100 -14.88 11.53 1.65
C MET A 100 -16.29 10.98 1.95
N MET A 101 -16.51 9.68 1.73
CA MET A 101 -17.77 9.01 2.06
C MET A 101 -18.05 9.01 3.57
N LYS A 102 -17.03 8.76 4.40
CA LYS A 102 -17.18 8.74 5.87
C LYS A 102 -17.33 10.15 6.47
N ALA A 103 -16.75 11.17 5.82
CA ALA A 103 -16.78 12.56 6.30
C ALA A 103 -17.91 13.42 5.67
N GLY A 104 -18.77 12.84 4.81
CA GLY A 104 -19.95 13.51 4.26
C GLY A 104 -19.64 14.80 3.47
N GLY A 105 -18.49 14.90 2.83
CA GLY A 105 -18.08 16.10 2.07
C GLY A 105 -17.45 17.23 2.91
N LYS A 106 -17.19 17.04 4.20
CA LYS A 106 -16.44 18.01 5.03
C LYS A 106 -15.03 17.49 5.33
N LEU A 107 -14.02 18.10 4.69
CA LEU A 107 -12.60 17.72 4.76
C LEU A 107 -11.98 17.79 6.18
N MET A 108 -12.61 18.50 7.12
CA MET A 108 -12.16 18.60 8.52
C MET A 108 -13.29 18.22 9.47
N VAL A 109 -13.60 16.93 9.57
CA VAL A 109 -14.35 16.40 10.70
C VAL A 109 -13.45 15.39 11.42
N LYS A 110 -13.30 15.60 12.74
CA LYS A 110 -12.62 14.68 13.64
C LYS A 110 -13.47 13.40 13.68
N VAL A 111 -12.95 12.32 13.09
CA VAL A 111 -13.59 10.99 13.10
C VAL A 111 -12.86 10.10 14.07
#